data_AF-A0A1Q9S694-F1
#
_entry.id   AF-A0A1Q9S694-F1
#
_cell.length_a   1.000
_cell.length_b   1.000
_cell.length_c   1.000
_cell.angle_alpha   90.00
_cell.angle_beta   90.00
_cell.angle_gamma   90.00
#
_symmetry.space_group_name_H-M   'P 1'
#
loop_
_entity.id
_entity.type
_entity.pdbx_description
1 polymer ?
#
loop_
_entity_poly.entity_id
_entity_poly.type
_entity_poly.pdbx_seq_one_letter_code
_entity_poly.pdbx_strand_id
1 'polypeptide(L)'
;MLRRGFWANGVTDLRGFLTQTLRFTLRDRVAGIHCPVLLTRAENGPLAAGVADFAAALSAPTTVLEFAAAEGAGEHCEMRNRSLLNRRVLDWLDDTLASQDRP
;
A
#
# COMPACT_ATOMS: atom_id res chain seq x y z
N MET A 1 16.15 -10.26 15.10
CA MET A 1 15.33 -10.22 13.87
C MET A 1 15.78 -11.22 12.81
N LEU A 2 17.07 -11.28 12.44
CA LEU A 2 17.58 -12.17 11.37
C LEU A 2 17.19 -13.65 11.53
N ARG A 3 17.31 -14.22 12.73
CA ARG A 3 16.97 -15.63 12.99
C ARG A 3 15.50 -15.97 12.67
N ARG A 4 14.57 -15.05 12.92
CA ARG A 4 13.16 -15.20 12.49
C ARG A 4 13.01 -15.03 10.99
N GLY A 5 13.72 -14.07 10.39
CA GLY A 5 13.72 -13.85 8.94
C GLY A 5 14.15 -15.10 8.17
N PHE A 6 15.20 -15.77 8.64
CA PHE A 6 15.72 -17.01 8.06
C PHE A 6 14.69 -18.13 8.12
N TRP A 7 14.16 -18.40 9.32
CA TRP A 7 13.14 -19.42 9.53
C TRP A 7 11.88 -19.19 8.68
N ALA A 8 11.34 -17.97 8.67
CA ALA A 8 10.11 -17.65 7.94
C ALA A 8 10.27 -17.68 6.41
N ASN A 9 11.50 -17.52 5.90
CA ASN A 9 11.80 -17.54 4.46
C ASN A 9 12.44 -18.87 4.01
N GLY A 10 12.58 -19.86 4.90
CA GLY A 10 13.15 -21.17 4.58
C GLY A 10 14.63 -21.13 4.16
N VAL A 11 15.41 -20.19 4.70
CA VAL A 11 16.83 -19.99 4.37
C VAL A 11 17.68 -20.01 5.64
N THR A 12 18.97 -20.28 5.52
CA THR A 12 19.89 -20.43 6.66
C THR A 12 20.91 -19.32 6.80
N ASP A 13 21.00 -18.41 5.82
CA ASP A 13 22.00 -17.35 5.77
C ASP A 13 21.44 -16.03 5.21
N LEU A 14 22.24 -14.97 5.36
CA LEU A 14 21.87 -13.62 4.95
C LEU A 14 21.69 -13.49 3.43
N ARG A 15 22.51 -14.17 2.62
CA ARG A 15 22.43 -14.11 1.17
C ARG A 15 21.11 -14.71 0.67
N GLY A 16 20.74 -15.87 1.20
CA GLY A 16 19.47 -16.52 0.94
C GLY A 16 18.31 -15.62 1.36
N PHE A 17 18.38 -15.00 2.53
CA PHE A 17 17.35 -14.09 3.02
C PHE A 17 17.15 -12.85 2.13
N LEU A 18 18.23 -12.20 1.70
CA LEU A 18 18.16 -11.08 0.76
C LEU A 18 17.59 -11.53 -0.60
N THR A 19 18.06 -12.67 -1.12
CA THR A 19 17.57 -13.22 -2.40
C THR A 19 16.07 -13.49 -2.35
N GLN A 20 15.56 -14.09 -1.26
CA GLN A 20 14.11 -14.32 -1.12
C GLN A 20 13.33 -13.03 -0.95
N THR A 21 13.84 -12.09 -0.15
CA THR A 21 13.16 -10.81 0.12
C THR A 21 12.96 -9.99 -1.17
N LEU A 22 13.97 -9.99 -2.05
CA LEU A 22 13.92 -9.28 -3.33
C LEU A 22 12.88 -9.84 -4.32
N ARG A 23 12.37 -11.06 -4.11
CA ARG A 23 11.30 -11.63 -4.93
C ARG A 23 9.92 -11.05 -4.62
N PHE A 24 9.74 -10.43 -3.44
CA PHE A 24 8.49 -9.80 -3.03
C PHE A 24 8.35 -8.41 -3.66
N THR A 25 7.98 -8.40 -4.94
CA THR A 25 7.71 -7.18 -5.70
C THR A 25 6.44 -7.33 -6.54
N LEU A 26 5.76 -6.22 -6.79
CA LEU A 26 4.60 -6.16 -7.68
C LEU A 26 4.94 -5.78 -9.12
N ARG A 27 6.21 -5.45 -9.45
CA ARG A 27 6.65 -4.90 -10.75
C ARG A 27 6.07 -5.64 -11.95
N ASP A 28 6.17 -6.96 -11.98
CA ASP A 28 5.72 -7.79 -13.11
C ASP A 28 4.30 -8.35 -12.92
N ARG A 29 3.59 -7.87 -11.89
CA ARG A 29 2.26 -8.35 -11.48
C ARG A 29 1.19 -7.27 -11.53
N VAL A 30 1.56 -6.00 -11.67
CA VAL A 30 0.62 -4.85 -11.68
C VAL A 30 -0.49 -5.04 -12.72
N ALA A 31 -0.17 -5.56 -13.90
CA ALA A 31 -1.13 -5.79 -14.97
C ALA A 31 -2.24 -6.80 -14.63
N GLY A 32 -2.05 -7.64 -13.60
CA GLY A 32 -3.07 -8.58 -13.13
C GLY A 32 -4.07 -7.99 -12.12
N ILE A 33 -3.94 -6.71 -11.78
CA ILE A 33 -4.83 -6.01 -10.86
C ILE A 33 -5.96 -5.38 -11.68
N HIS A 34 -7.18 -5.86 -11.49
CA HIS A 34 -8.35 -5.47 -12.28
C HIS A 34 -9.49 -4.86 -11.45
N CYS A 35 -9.42 -4.90 -10.12
CA CYS A 35 -10.40 -4.29 -9.23
C CYS A 35 -10.03 -2.83 -8.91
N PRO A 36 -11.00 -2.00 -8.49
CA PRO A 36 -10.70 -0.65 -8.00
C PRO A 36 -9.64 -0.67 -6.87
N VAL A 37 -8.69 0.25 -6.93
CA VAL A 37 -7.57 0.35 -5.97
C VAL A 37 -7.56 1.70 -5.27
N LEU A 38 -7.50 1.68 -3.95
CA LEU A 38 -7.17 2.83 -3.12
C LEU A 38 -5.72 2.74 -2.65
N LEU A 39 -4.95 3.80 -2.89
CA LEU A 39 -3.61 3.98 -2.36
C LEU A 39 -3.60 5.15 -1.37
N THR A 40 -2.89 5.02 -0.26
CA THR A 40 -2.69 6.11 0.70
C THR A 40 -1.24 6.56 0.69
N ARG A 41 -1.02 7.87 0.78
CA ARG A 41 0.30 8.48 0.82
C ARG A 41 0.39 9.49 1.95
N ALA A 42 1.11 9.13 3.00
CA ALA A 42 1.51 10.03 4.07
C ALA A 42 2.67 10.93 3.60
N GLU A 43 2.55 12.24 3.80
CA GLU A 43 3.52 13.27 3.37
C GLU A 43 4.97 12.96 3.79
N ASN A 44 5.17 12.54 5.05
CA ASN A 44 6.47 12.22 5.63
C ASN A 44 6.78 10.72 5.63
N GLY A 45 6.00 9.90 4.90
CA GLY A 45 6.14 8.45 4.87
C GLY A 45 7.11 7.96 3.79
N PRO A 46 8.38 7.61 4.11
CA PRO A 46 9.37 7.23 3.08
C PRO A 46 8.97 5.96 2.31
N LEU A 47 8.22 5.04 2.95
CA LEU A 47 7.72 3.83 2.29
C LEU A 47 6.62 4.12 1.25
N ALA A 48 6.03 5.32 1.28
CA ALA A 48 4.98 5.72 0.33
C ALA A 48 5.56 6.44 -0.91
N ALA A 49 6.88 6.58 -1.02
CA ALA A 49 7.53 7.27 -2.14
C ALA A 49 7.19 6.67 -3.51
N GLY A 50 6.93 5.37 -3.59
CA GLY A 50 6.58 4.67 -4.83
C GLY A 50 5.09 4.73 -5.22
N VAL A 51 4.23 5.39 -4.45
CA VAL A 51 2.76 5.38 -4.69
C VAL A 51 2.41 6.00 -6.04
N ALA A 52 3.03 7.12 -6.42
CA ALA A 52 2.74 7.79 -7.69
C ALA A 52 3.08 6.91 -8.90
N ASP A 53 4.27 6.30 -8.89
CA ASP A 53 4.72 5.39 -9.96
C ASP A 53 3.83 4.14 -10.04
N PHE A 54 3.43 3.60 -8.88
CA PHE A 54 2.55 2.44 -8.83
C PHE A 54 1.14 2.76 -9.33
N ALA A 55 0.58 3.93 -8.95
CA ALA A 55 -0.69 4.41 -9.46
C ALA A 55 -0.67 4.58 -10.99
N ALA A 56 0.41 5.13 -11.54
CA ALA A 56 0.57 5.29 -12.98
C ALA A 56 0.70 3.96 -13.74
N ALA A 57 1.20 2.91 -13.09
CA ALA A 57 1.34 1.59 -13.69
C ALA A 57 0.04 0.75 -13.66
N LEU A 58 -0.94 1.12 -12.85
CA LEU A 58 -2.21 0.42 -12.74
C LEU A 58 -3.14 0.76 -13.92
N SER A 59 -3.72 -0.27 -14.53
CA SER A 59 -4.79 -0.11 -15.53
C SER A 59 -6.19 -0.06 -14.92
N ALA A 60 -6.34 -0.42 -13.65
CA ALA A 60 -7.61 -0.42 -12.93
C ALA A 60 -7.98 0.99 -12.42
N PRO A 61 -9.28 1.26 -12.15
CA PRO A 61 -9.69 2.50 -11.50
C PRO A 61 -8.92 2.70 -10.20
N THR A 62 -8.13 3.77 -10.13
CA THR A 62 -7.20 4.01 -9.02
C THR A 62 -7.46 5.37 -8.39
N THR A 63 -7.53 5.39 -7.06
CA THR A 63 -7.63 6.61 -6.26
C THR A 63 -6.40 6.71 -5.34
N VAL A 64 -5.81 7.91 -5.25
CA VAL A 64 -4.73 8.19 -4.30
C VAL A 64 -5.21 9.20 -3.28
N LEU A 65 -5.11 8.86 -1.99
CA LEU A 65 -5.38 9.76 -0.88
C LEU A 65 -4.08 10.26 -0.27
N GLU A 66 -3.93 11.57 -0.31
CA GLU A 66 -2.83 12.30 0.30
C GLU A 66 -3.18 12.63 1.76
N PHE A 67 -2.25 12.38 2.67
CA PHE A 67 -2.38 12.72 4.08
C PHE A 67 -1.28 13.70 4.47
N ALA A 68 -1.67 14.93 4.78
CA ALA A 68 -0.73 15.98 5.12
C ALA A 68 -0.32 15.92 6.60
N ALA A 69 0.90 16.37 6.89
CA ALA A 69 1.40 16.52 8.25
C ALA A 69 0.53 17.50 9.06
N ALA A 70 0.01 18.56 8.42
CA ALA A 70 -0.91 19.53 9.02
C ALA A 70 -2.24 18.92 9.50
N GLU A 71 -2.66 17.78 8.93
CA GLU A 71 -3.86 17.05 9.34
C GLU A 71 -3.58 16.06 10.48
N GLY A 72 -2.33 16.02 10.97
CA GLY A 72 -1.87 15.04 11.95
C GLY A 72 -1.76 13.62 11.37
N ALA A 73 -1.88 13.45 10.05
CA ALA A 73 -1.90 12.16 9.38
C ALA A 73 -0.68 11.90 8.48
N GLY A 74 0.23 12.86 8.34
CA GLY A 74 1.38 12.76 7.43
C GLY A 74 2.50 11.80 7.85
N GLU A 75 2.39 11.08 8.96
CA GLU A 75 3.40 10.11 9.41
C GLU A 75 3.12 8.69 8.91
N HIS A 76 4.11 7.79 9.01
CA HIS A 76 4.00 6.40 8.56
C HIS A 76 2.69 5.71 9.01
N CYS A 77 1.96 5.11 8.07
CA CYS A 77 0.66 4.44 8.28
C CYS A 77 -0.43 5.36 8.87
N GLU A 78 -0.30 6.67 8.65
CA GLU A 78 -1.21 7.72 9.13
C GLU A 78 -1.47 7.60 10.64
N MET A 79 -0.47 7.11 11.36
CA MET A 79 -0.66 6.49 12.68
C MET A 79 -1.05 7.48 13.77
N ARG A 80 -0.77 8.77 13.55
CA ARG A 80 -1.12 9.87 14.46
C ARG A 80 -2.55 10.38 14.29
N ASN A 81 -3.25 10.04 13.21
CA ASN A 81 -4.65 10.38 13.01
C ASN A 81 -5.39 9.26 12.25
N ARG A 82 -5.43 8.08 12.89
CA ARG A 82 -6.12 6.89 12.35
C ARG A 82 -7.61 7.11 12.15
N SER A 83 -8.24 7.99 12.91
CA SER A 83 -9.65 8.33 12.73
C SER A 83 -9.90 9.02 11.39
N LEU A 84 -9.04 9.96 10.98
CA LEU A 84 -9.12 10.60 9.67
C LEU A 84 -8.86 9.61 8.52
N LEU A 85 -7.83 8.76 8.66
CA LEU A 85 -7.55 7.68 7.70
C LEU A 85 -8.79 6.80 7.53
N ASN A 86 -9.29 6.24 8.64
CA ASN A 86 -10.42 5.31 8.61
C ASN A 86 -11.65 5.96 7.98
N ARG A 87 -11.97 7.22 8.32
CA ARG A 87 -13.08 7.94 7.71
C ARG A 87 -12.94 7.99 6.19
N ARG A 88 -11.83 8.51 5.67
CA ARG A 88 -11.64 8.65 4.21
C ARG A 88 -11.62 7.31 3.47
N VAL A 89 -11.01 6.29 4.06
CA VAL A 89 -10.95 4.94 3.46
C VAL A 89 -12.32 4.27 3.46
N LEU A 90 -13.09 4.40 4.55
CA LEU A 90 -14.44 3.84 4.64
C LEU A 90 -15.41 4.59 3.73
N ASP A 91 -15.35 5.92 3.67
CA ASP A 91 -16.13 6.73 2.72
C ASP A 91 -15.85 6.27 1.27
N TRP A 92 -14.58 6.03 0.92
CA TRP A 92 -14.22 5.50 -0.41
C TRP A 92 -14.73 4.08 -0.67
N LEU A 93 -14.71 3.21 0.35
CA LEU A 93 -15.24 1.85 0.23
C LEU A 93 -16.75 1.86 0.00
N ASP A 94 -17.49 2.70 0.72
CA ASP A 94 -18.94 2.85 0.57
C ASP A 94 -19.28 3.28 -0.87
N ASP A 95 -18.61 4.31 -1.38
CA ASP A 95 -18.81 4.79 -2.76
C ASP A 95 -18.44 3.72 -3.80
N THR A 96 -17.31 3.05 -3.60
CA THR A 96 -16.79 2.06 -4.54
C THR A 96 -17.71 0.85 -4.61
N LEU A 97 -18.11 0.28 -3.46
CA LEU A 97 -18.95 -0.92 -3.41
C LEU A 97 -20.38 -0.63 -3.87
N ALA A 98 -20.96 0.53 -3.49
CA ALA A 98 -22.27 0.92 -3.99
C ALA A 98 -22.31 1.08 -5.52
N SER A 99 -21.20 1.49 -6.14
CA SER A 99 -21.10 1.59 -7.61
C SER A 99 -21.09 0.24 -8.32
N GLN A 100 -20.62 -0.82 -7.64
CA GLN A 100 -20.52 -2.19 -8.19
C GLN A 100 -21.84 -2.97 -8.05
N ASP A 101 -22.67 -2.62 -7.07
CA ASP A 101 -23.99 -3.25 -6.84
C ASP A 101 -25.10 -2.75 -7.80
N ARG A 102 -24.79 -1.77 -8.65
CA ARG A 102 -25.75 -1.27 -9.65
C ARG A 102 -25.82 -2.27 -10.82
N PRO A 103 -27.01 -2.82 -11.15
CA PRO A 103 -27.18 -3.84 -12.19
C PRO A 103 -26.77 -3.36 -13.58
#